data_AF-A0A847AV39-F1
#
_entry.id   AF-A0A847AV39-F1
#
_cell.length_a   1.000
_cell.length_b   1.000
_cell.length_c   1.000
_cell.angle_alpha   90.00
_cell.angle_beta   90.00
_cell.angle_gamma   90.00
#
_symmetry.space_group_name_H-M   'P 1'
#
loop_
_entity.id
_entity.type
_entity.pdbx_description
1 polymer ?
#
loop_
_entity_poly.entity_id
_entity_poly.type
_entity_poly.pdbx_seq_one_letter_code
_entity_poly.pdbx_strand_id
1 'polypeptide(L)' 'DEINIKSLILRLNSDIAEVILATNPTIEGEATAIYISRLIKPMGIKVTRIAHGIPVGGDIEYADEVTLMRAMEGRREM' A
#
# COMPACT_ATOMS: atom_id res chain seq x y z
N ASP A 1 7.26 12.87 15.08
CA ASP A 1 6.84 14.01 14.25
C ASP A 1 7.55 14.11 12.88
N GLU A 2 8.29 13.09 12.42
CA GLU A 2 8.97 13.13 11.10
C GLU A 2 8.06 12.82 9.91
N ILE A 3 6.94 12.13 10.13
CA ILE A 3 5.95 11.80 9.10
C ILE A 3 4.69 12.62 9.38
N ASN A 4 4.19 13.35 8.37
CA ASN A 4 3.09 14.32 8.49
C ASN A 4 1.69 13.65 8.56
N ILE A 5 1.53 12.71 9.48
CA ILE A 5 0.31 11.92 9.66
C ILE A 5 -0.82 12.79 10.22
N LYS A 6 -0.49 13.76 11.09
CA LYS A 6 -1.48 14.71 11.64
C LYS A 6 -2.24 15.44 10.52
N SER A 7 -1.54 15.94 9.50
CA SER A 7 -2.18 16.59 8.36
C SER A 7 -3.04 15.62 7.54
N LEU A 8 -2.59 14.38 7.37
CA LEU A 8 -3.38 13.35 6.70
C LEU A 8 -4.72 13.15 7.42
N ILE A 9 -4.71 12.93 8.74
CA ILE A 9 -5.94 12.72 9.52
C ILE A 9 -6.89 13.91 9.42
N LEU A 10 -6.37 15.14 9.46
CA LEU A 10 -7.20 16.36 9.32
C LEU A 10 -7.86 16.48 7.95
N ARG A 11 -7.30 15.86 6.91
CA ARG A 11 -7.89 15.82 5.57
C ARG A 11 -8.96 14.73 5.43
N LEU A 12 -8.99 13.74 6.33
CA LEU A 12 -9.95 12.65 6.26
C LEU A 12 -11.31 13.08 6.81
N ASN A 13 -12.34 12.96 5.99
CA ASN A 13 -13.72 13.25 6.34
C ASN A 13 -14.66 12.22 5.67
N SER A 14 -15.96 12.35 5.94
CA SER A 14 -17.00 11.43 5.44
C SER A 14 -17.17 11.43 3.92
N ASP A 15 -16.66 12.43 3.21
CA ASP A 15 -16.80 12.55 1.75
C ASP A 15 -15.74 11.73 1.01
N ILE A 16 -14.72 11.22 1.72
CA ILE A 16 -13.67 10.38 1.14
C ILE A 16 -14.14 8.93 1.09
N ALA A 17 -14.34 8.42 -0.13
CA ALA A 17 -14.69 7.03 -0.35
C ALA A 17 -13.50 6.07 -0.13
N GLU A 18 -12.28 6.48 -0.51
CA GLU A 18 -11.10 5.62 -0.51
C GLU A 18 -9.80 6.37 -0.29
N VAL A 19 -8.87 5.74 0.45
CA VAL A 19 -7.48 6.17 0.62
C VAL A 19 -6.55 5.12 0.03
N ILE A 20 -5.77 5.51 -0.96
CA ILE A 20 -4.79 4.64 -1.63
C ILE A 20 -3.41 4.88 -1.04
N LEU A 21 -2.82 3.84 -0.43
CA LEU A 21 -1.49 3.88 0.17
C LEU A 21 -0.42 3.55 -0.87
N ALA A 22 0.24 4.58 -1.38
CA ALA A 22 1.30 4.52 -2.38
C ALA A 22 2.69 4.83 -1.81
N THR A 23 2.95 4.53 -0.53
CA THR A 23 4.32 4.56 0.01
C THR A 23 5.19 3.52 -0.69
N ASN A 24 6.50 3.78 -0.78
CA ASN A 24 7.46 2.90 -1.45
C ASN A 24 7.34 1.44 -0.98
N PRO A 25 7.62 0.45 -1.86
CA PRO A 25 7.59 -0.97 -1.55
C PRO A 25 8.80 -1.45 -0.75
N THR A 26 9.27 -0.66 0.22
CA THR A 26 10.34 -1.03 1.14
C THR A 26 9.76 -1.51 2.47
N ILE A 27 10.60 -2.07 3.34
CA ILE A 27 10.18 -2.52 4.68
C ILE A 27 9.56 -1.36 5.48
N GLU A 28 10.19 -0.19 5.44
CA GLU A 28 9.73 1.01 6.14
C GLU A 28 8.45 1.58 5.52
N GLY A 29 8.37 1.58 4.19
CA GLY A 29 7.19 2.02 3.47
C GLY A 29 5.98 1.12 3.74
N GLU A 30 6.20 -0.18 3.86
CA GLU A 30 5.17 -1.16 4.22
C GLU A 30 4.73 -1.02 5.68
N ALA A 31 5.68 -0.88 6.60
CA ALA A 31 5.36 -0.59 8.01
C ALA A 31 4.52 0.69 8.14
N THR A 32 4.88 1.74 7.38
CA THR A 32 4.13 3.00 7.33
C THR A 32 2.72 2.80 6.77
N ALA A 33 2.56 2.01 5.71
CA ALA A 33 1.25 1.74 5.13
C ALA A 33 0.35 0.95 6.09
N ILE A 34 0.88 -0.09 6.74
CA ILE A 34 0.15 -0.86 7.76
C ILE A 34 -0.27 0.05 8.91
N TYR A 35 0.63 0.92 9.37
CA TYR A 35 0.34 1.87 10.44
C TYR A 35 -0.80 2.82 10.06
N ILE A 36 -0.73 3.46 8.90
CA ILE A 36 -1.78 4.36 8.40
C ILE A 36 -3.11 3.62 8.21
N SER A 37 -3.08 2.42 7.63
CA SER A 37 -4.29 1.59 7.45
C SER A 37 -5.01 1.32 8.76
N ARG A 38 -4.26 0.98 9.83
CA ARG A 38 -4.83 0.78 11.17
C ARG A 38 -5.43 2.04 11.77
N LEU A 39 -4.84 3.21 11.51
CA LEU A 39 -5.36 4.50 11.97
C LEU A 39 -6.66 4.92 11.27
N ILE A 40 -6.78 4.63 9.96
CA ILE A 40 -7.93 5.06 9.15
C ILE A 40 -9.12 4.08 9.29
N LYS A 41 -8.85 2.79 9.53
CA LYS A 41 -9.88 1.74 9.62
C LYS A 41 -11.09 2.08 10.53
N PRO A 42 -10.93 2.69 11.72
CA PRO A 42 -12.07 3.07 12.57
C PRO A 42 -12.99 4.15 11.97
N MET A 43 -12.51 4.93 10.99
CA MET A 43 -13.29 5.98 10.33
C MET A 43 -14.25 5.42 9.27
N GLY A 44 -14.21 4.12 8.99
CA GLY A 44 -15.06 3.48 7.98
C GLY A 44 -14.67 3.77 6.52
N ILE A 45 -13.56 4.47 6.30
CA ILE A 45 -13.04 4.79 4.96
C ILE A 45 -12.33 3.56 4.39
N LYS A 46 -12.59 3.23 3.13
CA LYS A 46 -11.90 2.14 2.43
C LYS A 46 -10.41 2.49 2.29
N VAL A 47 -9.53 1.58 2.68
CA VAL A 47 -8.09 1.74 2.51
C VAL A 47 -7.57 0.65 1.60
N THR A 48 -6.82 1.04 0.57
CA THR A 48 -6.20 0.10 -0.37
C THR A 48 -4.72 0.41 -0.54
N ARG A 49 -3.98 -0.56 -1.07
CA ARG A 49 -2.55 -0.47 -1.35
C ARG A 49 -2.36 -0.62 -2.86
N ILE A 50 -1.42 0.13 -3.43
CA ILE A 50 -0.98 -0.14 -4.81
C ILE A 50 -0.43 -1.57 -4.89
N ALA A 51 -0.60 -2.21 -6.05
CA ALA A 51 -0.11 -3.55 -6.26
C ALA A 51 1.43 -3.56 -6.30
N HIS A 52 2.02 -4.66 -5.84
CA HIS A 52 3.45 -4.92 -5.88
C HIS A 52 3.70 -6.29 -6.51
N GLY A 53 4.74 -6.39 -7.32
CA GLY A 53 5.06 -7.61 -8.04
C GLY A 53 5.86 -7.30 -9.30
N ILE A 54 5.82 -8.23 -10.26
CA ILE A 54 6.57 -8.10 -11.51
C ILE A 54 5.98 -6.96 -12.36
N PRO A 55 6.82 -6.04 -12.89
CA PRO A 55 6.36 -5.00 -13.79
C PRO A 55 5.88 -5.58 -15.12
N VAL A 56 4.90 -4.92 -15.73
CA VAL A 56 4.44 -5.28 -17.08
C VAL A 56 5.60 -5.14 -18.07
N GLY A 57 5.85 -6.19 -18.85
CA GLY A 57 6.93 -6.24 -19.83
C GLY A 57 8.31 -6.58 -19.25
N GLY A 58 8.41 -6.87 -17.94
CA GLY A 58 9.60 -7.46 -17.35
C GLY A 58 9.61 -8.98 -17.48
N ASP A 59 10.79 -9.57 -17.69
CA ASP A 59 10.92 -11.03 -17.69
C ASP A 59 11.08 -11.57 -16.28
N ILE A 60 10.41 -12.69 -16.01
CA ILE A 60 10.43 -13.37 -14.70
C ILE A 60 11.85 -13.79 -14.28
N GLU A 61 12.72 -14.07 -15.25
CA GLU A 61 14.10 -14.52 -15.04
C GLU A 61 14.99 -13.44 -14.41
N TYR A 62 14.62 -12.17 -14.57
CA TYR A 62 15.35 -11.03 -14.01
C TYR A 62 14.71 -10.47 -12.74
N ALA A 63 13.60 -11.03 -12.29
CA ALA A 63 12.94 -10.61 -11.05
C ALA A 63 13.70 -11.17 -9.83
N ASP A 64 13.89 -10.33 -8.82
CA ASP A 64 14.43 -10.77 -7.54
C ASP A 64 13.40 -11.60 -6.75
N GLU A 65 13.89 -12.38 -5.79
CA GLU A 65 13.07 -13.29 -4.97
C GLU A 65 11.95 -12.56 -4.21
N VAL A 66 12.21 -11.33 -3.74
CA VAL A 66 11.22 -10.55 -2.99
C VAL A 66 10.10 -10.11 -3.93
N THR A 67 10.44 -9.61 -5.12
CA THR A 67 9.46 -9.25 -6.16
C THR A 67 8.61 -10.45 -6.58
N LEU A 68 9.23 -11.62 -6.76
CA LEU A 68 8.53 -12.87 -7.08
C LEU A 68 7.55 -13.28 -5.98
N MET A 69 8.02 -13.25 -4.72
CA MET A 69 7.18 -13.55 -3.56
C MET A 69 5.95 -12.62 -3.50
N ARG A 70 6.15 -11.30 -3.71
CA ARG A 70 5.05 -10.32 -3.73
C ARG A 70 4.07 -10.55 -4.86
N ALA A 71 4.55 -10.88 -6.06
CA ALA A 71 3.68 -11.22 -7.18
C ALA A 71 2.83 -12.47 -6.89
N MET A 72 3.41 -13.47 -6.23
CA MET A 72 2.73 -14.71 -5.85
C MET A 72 1.70 -14.53 -4.72
N GLU A 73 2.01 -13.70 -3.73
CA GLU A 73 1.09 -13.28 -2.67
C GLU A 73 -0.09 -12.48 -3.25
N GLY A 74 0.20 -11.58 -4.19
CA GLY A 74 -0.78 -10.70 -4.84
C GLY A 74 -1.57 -11.33 -5.98
N ARG A 75 -1.41 -12.62 -6.27
CA ARG A 75 -2.09 -13.30 -7.39
C ARG A 75 -3.61 -13.24 -7.21
N ARG A 76 -4.32 -13.04 -8.30
CA ARG A 76 -5.79 -12.97 -8.33
C ARG A 76 -6.33 -14.08 -9.24
N GLU A 77 -7.51 -14.58 -8.93
CA GLU A 77 -8.28 -15.41 -9.85
C GLU A 77 -8.67 -14.59 -11.09
N MET A 78 -8.81 -15.26 -12.23
CA MET A 78 -9.20 -14.65 -13.51
C MET A 78 -10.70 -14.77 -13.75
#